data_AF-A0A5J4PGR4-F1
#
_entry.id   AF-A0A5J4PGR4-F1
#
_cell.length_a   1.000
_cell.length_b   1.000
_cell.length_c   1.000
_cell.angle_alpha   90.00
_cell.angle_beta   90.00
_cell.angle_gamma   90.00
#
_symmetry.space_group_name_H-M   'P 1'
#
loop_
_entity.id
_entity.type
_entity.pdbx_description
1 polymer ?
#
loop_
_entity_poly.entity_id
_entity_poly.type
_entity_poly.pdbx_seq_one_letter_code
_entity_poly.pdbx_strand_id
1 'polypeptide(L)'
;SLVSIICYLFFQLILPYHLFFKEQLQLFFITPEYFFSYFNKPVALACYIGDFLTQFLYLRGGGAIVITIILLVEWGIVTQVLKRFGCGKLASLWALLPVVAEWILYSELFFTVSFSISFIITLTRSAFIQ
;
A
#
# COMPACT_ATOMS: atom_id res chain seq x y z
N SER A 1 12.19 -7.10 8.56
CA SER A 1 13.57 -6.56 8.44
C SER A 1 13.70 -5.33 9.34
N LEU A 2 14.90 -4.80 9.58
CA LEU A 2 15.08 -3.58 10.38
C LEU A 2 14.28 -2.38 9.80
N VAL A 3 14.17 -2.33 8.47
CA VAL A 3 13.33 -1.38 7.72
C VAL A 3 11.85 -1.48 8.10
N SER A 4 11.30 -2.70 8.24
CA SER A 4 9.90 -2.89 8.67
C SER A 4 9.63 -2.31 10.06
N ILE A 5 10.59 -2.46 10.97
CA ILE A 5 10.47 -1.97 12.35
C ILE A 5 10.51 -0.44 12.35
N ILE A 6 11.44 0.16 11.60
CA ILE A 6 11.52 1.62 11.43
C ILE A 6 10.22 2.16 10.83
N CYS A 7 9.72 1.54 9.76
CA CYS A 7 8.48 1.92 9.09
C CYS A 7 7.29 1.88 10.07
N TYR A 8 7.14 0.79 10.80
CA TYR A 8 6.10 0.64 11.81
C TYR A 8 6.20 1.72 12.90
N LEU A 9 7.39 1.90 13.49
CA LEU A 9 7.61 2.88 14.55
C LEU A 9 7.36 4.32 14.06
N PHE A 10 7.76 4.63 12.83
CA PHE A 10 7.51 5.94 12.22
C PHE A 10 6.02 6.25 12.14
N PHE A 11 5.23 5.35 11.55
CA PHE A 11 3.79 5.55 11.41
C PHE A 11 3.05 5.51 12.75
N GLN A 12 3.52 4.69 13.70
CA GLN A 12 2.89 4.57 15.01
C GLN A 12 3.19 5.74 15.96
N LEU A 13 4.42 6.26 15.95
CA LEU A 13 4.86 7.27 16.91
C LEU A 13 4.79 8.69 16.35
N ILE A 14 5.07 8.88 15.06
CA ILE A 14 5.18 10.20 14.45
C ILE A 14 3.89 10.58 13.72
N LEU A 15 3.25 9.64 13.01
CA LEU A 15 2.05 9.88 12.21
C LEU A 15 0.73 9.22 12.68
N PRO A 16 0.47 8.92 13.97
CA PRO A 16 -0.74 8.20 14.37
C PRO A 16 -2.03 8.98 14.06
N TYR A 17 -2.04 10.29 14.30
CA TYR A 17 -3.20 11.15 14.04
C TYR A 17 -3.51 11.29 12.55
N HIS A 18 -2.47 11.27 11.72
CA HIS A 18 -2.60 11.40 10.28
C HIS A 18 -3.31 10.18 9.68
N LEU A 19 -2.97 8.97 10.16
CA LEU A 19 -3.64 7.73 9.73
C LEU A 19 -5.09 7.67 10.19
N PHE A 20 -5.36 8.10 11.42
CA PHE A 20 -6.72 8.20 11.92
C PHE A 20 -7.57 9.16 11.07
N PHE A 21 -7.04 10.34 10.75
CA PHE A 21 -7.77 11.31 9.93
C PHE A 21 -7.97 10.83 8.49
N LYS A 22 -7.00 10.10 7.91
CA LYS A 22 -7.15 9.44 6.59
C LYS A 22 -8.35 8.50 6.54
N GLU A 23 -8.55 7.70 7.58
CA GLU A 23 -9.70 6.80 7.66
C GLU A 23 -11.02 7.58 7.67
N GLN A 24 -11.09 8.64 8.49
CA GLN A 24 -12.31 9.46 8.61
C GLN A 24 -12.70 10.16 7.30
N LEU A 25 -11.73 10.51 6.46
CA LEU A 25 -11.98 11.11 5.15
C LEU A 25 -12.52 10.11 4.12
N GLN A 26 -12.34 8.81 4.35
CA GLN A 26 -12.65 7.76 3.38
C GLN A 26 -13.50 6.65 4.01
N LEU A 27 -14.80 6.93 4.16
CA LEU A 27 -15.78 5.98 4.70
C LEU A 27 -16.02 4.82 3.72
N PHE A 28 -15.66 3.61 4.15
CA PHE A 28 -16.01 2.37 3.47
C PHE A 28 -17.21 1.70 4.15
N PHE A 29 -18.18 1.28 3.35
CA PHE A 29 -19.37 0.57 3.83
C PHE A 29 -19.39 -0.85 3.26
N ILE A 30 -19.56 -1.86 4.12
CA ILE A 30 -19.64 -3.26 3.69
C ILE A 30 -21.06 -3.63 3.20
N THR A 31 -21.59 -2.83 2.26
CA THR A 31 -22.91 -3.03 1.68
C THR A 31 -22.82 -3.46 0.21
N PRO A 32 -23.75 -4.30 -0.29
CA PRO A 32 -23.76 -4.72 -1.69
C PRO A 32 -23.83 -3.55 -2.67
N GLU A 33 -24.63 -2.52 -2.37
CA GLU A 33 -24.79 -1.34 -3.22
C GLU A 33 -23.47 -0.56 -3.34
N TYR A 34 -22.75 -0.43 -2.23
CA TYR A 34 -21.43 0.20 -2.21
C TYR A 34 -20.42 -0.61 -3.01
N PHE A 35 -20.43 -1.95 -2.88
CA PHE A 35 -19.60 -2.83 -3.71
C PHE A 35 -19.89 -2.67 -5.21
N PHE A 36 -21.16 -2.64 -5.61
CA PHE A 36 -21.51 -2.48 -7.03
C PHE A 36 -21.07 -1.13 -7.62
N SER A 37 -21.00 -0.07 -6.80
CA SER A 37 -20.50 1.23 -7.23
C SER A 37 -19.05 1.20 -7.76
N TYR A 38 -18.24 0.22 -7.32
CA TYR A 38 -16.85 0.09 -7.75
C TYR A 38 -16.71 -0.39 -9.20
N PHE A 39 -17.69 -1.11 -9.77
CA PHE A 39 -17.61 -1.56 -11.16
C PHE A 39 -17.59 -0.40 -12.17
N ASN A 40 -18.01 0.81 -11.76
CA ASN A 40 -17.90 2.01 -12.58
C ASN A 40 -16.50 2.62 -12.58
N LYS A 41 -15.59 2.15 -11.72
CA LYS A 41 -14.21 2.64 -11.62
C LYS A 41 -13.29 1.77 -12.49
N PRO A 42 -12.34 2.37 -13.24
CA PRO A 42 -11.42 1.63 -14.13
C PRO A 42 -10.48 0.68 -13.37
N VAL A 43 -10.32 0.85 -12.05
CA VAL A 43 -9.51 -0.03 -11.17
C VAL A 43 -10.33 -0.53 -9.98
N ALA A 44 -11.54 -1.03 -10.27
CA ALA A 44 -12.55 -1.45 -9.30
C ALA A 44 -11.99 -2.27 -8.12
N LEU A 45 -11.24 -3.34 -8.41
CA LEU A 45 -10.70 -4.25 -7.39
C LEU A 45 -9.66 -3.58 -6.49
N ALA A 46 -8.74 -2.80 -7.06
CA ALA A 46 -7.70 -2.14 -6.27
C ALA A 46 -8.29 -1.05 -5.38
N CYS A 47 -9.25 -0.28 -5.90
CA CYS A 47 -10.00 0.69 -5.12
C CYS A 47 -10.77 0.02 -3.99
N TYR A 48 -11.48 -1.09 -4.25
CA TYR A 48 -12.26 -1.77 -3.23
C TYR A 48 -11.36 -2.32 -2.10
N ILE A 49 -10.27 -3.00 -2.45
CA ILE A 49 -9.32 -3.54 -1.47
C ILE A 49 -8.62 -2.42 -0.70
N GLY A 50 -8.17 -1.37 -1.40
CA GLY A 50 -7.51 -0.24 -0.76
C GLY A 50 -8.45 0.48 0.22
N ASP A 51 -9.69 0.73 -0.19
CA ASP A 51 -10.67 1.39 0.66
C ASP A 51 -11.10 0.52 1.85
N PHE A 52 -11.18 -0.81 1.67
CA PHE A 52 -11.37 -1.76 2.77
C PHE A 52 -10.19 -1.73 3.76
N LEU A 53 -8.94 -1.71 3.26
CA LEU A 53 -7.76 -1.68 4.11
C LEU A 53 -7.62 -0.35 4.88
N THR A 54 -8.09 0.75 4.30
CA THR A 54 -8.14 2.07 4.93
C THR A 54 -8.93 2.05 6.25
N GLN A 55 -9.96 1.20 6.38
CA GLN A 55 -10.75 1.10 7.63
C GLN A 55 -9.93 0.73 8.87
N PHE A 56 -8.85 -0.04 8.67
CA PHE A 56 -7.98 -0.46 9.76
C PHE A 56 -7.01 0.64 10.21
N LEU A 57 -6.92 1.77 9.48
CA LEU A 57 -6.07 2.91 9.85
C LEU A 57 -6.56 3.61 11.12
N TYR A 58 -7.84 3.47 11.47
CA TYR A 58 -8.40 3.99 12.73
C TYR A 58 -7.83 3.27 13.97
N LEU A 59 -7.46 2.00 13.85
CA LEU A 59 -6.99 1.19 14.96
C LEU A 59 -5.60 1.66 15.40
N ARG A 60 -5.42 1.92 16.70
CA ARG A 60 -4.11 2.25 17.29
C ARG A 60 -3.14 1.09 17.03
N GLY A 61 -2.05 1.34 16.31
CA GLY A 61 -1.12 0.29 15.85
C GLY A 61 -1.54 -0.38 14.54
N GLY A 62 -2.85 -0.54 14.31
CA GLY A 62 -3.39 -1.20 13.12
C GLY A 62 -3.01 -0.47 11.83
N GLY A 63 -3.15 0.85 11.79
CA GLY A 63 -2.78 1.62 10.60
C GLY A 63 -1.31 1.51 10.22
N ALA A 64 -0.42 1.58 11.21
CA ALA A 64 1.01 1.40 11.02
C ALA A 64 1.35 -0.02 10.52
N ILE A 65 0.67 -1.04 11.05
CA ILE A 65 0.81 -2.44 10.60
C ILE A 65 0.38 -2.57 9.14
N VAL A 66 -0.79 -2.06 8.78
CA VAL A 66 -1.35 -2.16 7.42
C VAL A 66 -0.41 -1.54 6.40
N ILE A 67 0.02 -0.29 6.60
CA ILE A 67 0.93 0.39 5.68
C ILE A 67 2.27 -0.33 5.60
N THR A 68 2.80 -0.80 6.74
CA THR A 68 4.06 -1.55 6.76
C THR A 68 3.94 -2.85 5.97
N ILE A 69 2.84 -3.59 6.09
CA ILE A 69 2.61 -4.82 5.32
C ILE A 69 2.53 -4.50 3.83
N ILE A 70 1.78 -3.46 3.44
CA ILE A 70 1.64 -3.06 2.03
C ILE A 70 3.00 -2.73 1.43
N LEU A 71 3.80 -1.88 2.08
CA LEU A 71 5.12 -1.51 1.63
C LEU A 71 6.08 -2.71 1.56
N LEU A 72 5.95 -3.70 2.46
CA LEU A 72 6.74 -4.93 2.41
C LEU A 72 6.35 -5.85 1.25
N VAL A 73 5.05 -5.98 0.99
CA VAL A 73 4.55 -6.74 -0.16
C VAL A 73 5.02 -6.09 -1.45
N GLU A 74 4.88 -4.77 -1.57
CA GLU A 74 5.36 -4.00 -2.71
C GLU A 74 6.86 -4.20 -2.92
N TRP A 75 7.67 -4.04 -1.87
CA TRP A 75 9.12 -4.29 -1.93
C TRP A 75 9.45 -5.69 -2.43
N GLY A 76 8.72 -6.70 -1.95
CA GLY A 76 8.87 -8.10 -2.37
C GLY A 76 8.56 -8.30 -3.84
N ILE A 77 7.43 -7.79 -4.32
CA ILE A 77 7.00 -7.91 -5.72
C ILE A 77 7.95 -7.15 -6.65
N VAL A 78 8.31 -5.90 -6.34
CA VAL A 78 9.27 -5.12 -7.13
C VAL A 78 10.62 -5.84 -7.19
N THR A 79 11.08 -6.41 -6.07
CA THR A 79 12.32 -7.19 -6.04
C THR A 79 12.24 -8.42 -6.95
N GLN A 80 11.11 -9.14 -6.96
CA GLN A 80 10.91 -10.29 -7.84
C GLN A 80 10.90 -9.88 -9.32
N VAL A 81 10.18 -8.81 -9.65
CA VAL A 81 10.13 -8.23 -11.01
C VAL A 81 11.55 -7.86 -11.45
N LEU A 82 12.27 -7.06 -10.67
CA LEU A 82 13.64 -6.62 -11.01
C LEU A 82 14.64 -7.78 -11.14
N LYS A 83 14.49 -8.85 -10.34
CA LYS A 83 15.31 -10.06 -10.49
C LYS A 83 15.07 -10.75 -11.83
N ARG A 84 13.84 -10.78 -12.33
CA ARG A 84 13.52 -11.33 -13.66
C ARG A 84 14.11 -10.49 -14.80
N PHE A 85 14.18 -9.16 -14.63
CA PHE A 85 14.81 -8.25 -15.58
C PHE A 85 16.36 -8.22 -15.51
N GLY A 86 16.99 -9.10 -14.73
CA GLY A 86 18.45 -9.24 -14.71
C GLY A 86 19.18 -8.34 -13.71
N CYS A 87 18.48 -7.61 -12.83
CA CYS A 87 19.11 -6.74 -11.82
C CYS A 87 19.74 -7.50 -10.62
N GLY A 88 19.74 -8.84 -10.62
CA GLY A 88 20.55 -9.68 -9.73
C GLY A 88 20.48 -9.33 -8.23
N LYS A 89 21.66 -9.22 -7.58
CA LYS A 89 21.79 -8.89 -6.14
C LYS A 89 21.35 -7.45 -5.79
N LEU A 90 21.42 -6.52 -6.74
CA LEU A 90 21.05 -5.11 -6.54
C LEU A 90 19.54 -4.88 -6.66
N ALA A 91 18.78 -5.84 -7.22
CA ALA A 91 17.33 -5.74 -7.38
C ALA A 91 16.60 -5.34 -6.09
N SER A 92 17.06 -5.84 -4.94
CA SER A 92 16.47 -5.50 -3.64
C SER A 92 16.72 -4.05 -3.21
N LEU A 93 17.87 -3.47 -3.58
CA LEU A 93 18.19 -2.06 -3.33
C LEU A 93 17.39 -1.14 -4.25
N TRP A 94 17.31 -1.49 -5.54
CA TRP A 94 16.49 -0.75 -6.50
C TRP A 94 14.99 -0.79 -6.16
N ALA A 95 14.53 -1.91 -5.60
CA ALA A 95 13.16 -2.04 -5.12
C ALA A 95 12.83 -1.13 -3.92
N LEU A 96 13.82 -0.62 -3.19
CA LEU A 96 13.58 0.34 -2.11
C LEU A 96 13.18 1.72 -2.65
N LEU A 97 13.52 2.06 -3.90
CA LEU A 97 13.21 3.37 -4.48
C LEU A 97 11.70 3.65 -4.50
N PRO A 98 10.84 2.81 -5.13
CA PRO A 98 9.39 3.03 -5.10
C PRO A 98 8.81 2.95 -3.67
N VAL A 99 9.31 2.04 -2.84
CA VAL A 99 8.84 1.86 -1.46
C VAL A 99 9.13 3.09 -0.59
N VAL A 100 10.30 3.70 -0.72
CA VAL A 100 10.66 4.93 0.00
C VAL A 100 9.86 6.12 -0.55
N ALA A 101 9.65 6.18 -1.87
CA ALA A 101 8.81 7.21 -2.46
C ALA A 101 7.36 7.13 -1.95
N GLU A 102 6.76 5.93 -1.93
CA GLU A 102 5.44 5.71 -1.35
C GLU A 102 5.42 6.00 0.16
N TRP A 103 6.46 5.59 0.91
CA TRP A 103 6.56 5.89 2.34
C TRP A 103 6.53 7.41 2.62
N ILE A 104 7.24 8.22 1.81
CA ILE A 104 7.17 9.68 1.89
C ILE A 104 5.75 10.15 1.53
N LEU A 105 5.17 9.67 0.42
CA LEU A 105 3.83 10.05 -0.02
C LEU A 105 2.74 9.67 0.99
N TYR A 106 2.91 8.60 1.76
CA TYR A 106 1.97 8.24 2.83
C TYR A 106 1.90 9.29 3.94
N SER A 107 2.92 10.15 4.05
CA SER A 107 2.91 11.32 4.92
C SER A 107 1.99 12.44 4.40
N GLU A 108 1.57 12.40 3.14
CA GLU A 108 0.55 13.30 2.59
C GLU A 108 -0.85 12.77 2.86
N LEU A 109 -1.76 13.64 3.30
CA LEU A 109 -3.09 13.25 3.78
C LEU A 109 -3.99 12.66 2.68
N PHE A 110 -3.81 13.10 1.44
CA PHE A 110 -4.64 12.68 0.31
C PHE A 110 -4.11 11.45 -0.43
N PHE A 111 -2.94 10.93 -0.05
CA PHE A 111 -2.41 9.71 -0.65
C PHE A 111 -3.18 8.48 -0.17
N THR A 112 -3.77 7.76 -1.13
CA THR A 112 -4.70 6.65 -0.87
C THR A 112 -4.02 5.29 -0.94
N VAL A 113 -4.46 4.37 -0.07
CA VAL A 113 -4.00 2.97 -0.04
C VAL A 113 -4.29 2.27 -1.38
N SER A 114 -5.38 2.66 -2.03
CA SER A 114 -5.80 2.17 -3.34
C SER A 114 -4.73 2.35 -4.43
N PHE A 115 -3.86 3.35 -4.34
CA PHE A 115 -2.72 3.52 -5.24
C PHE A 115 -1.71 2.37 -5.10
N SER A 116 -1.24 2.10 -3.88
CA SER A 116 -0.28 1.02 -3.61
C SER A 116 -0.82 -0.34 -4.02
N ILE A 117 -2.11 -0.60 -3.77
CA ILE A 117 -2.75 -1.84 -4.21
C ILE A 117 -2.79 -1.93 -5.74
N SER A 118 -3.11 -0.84 -6.43
CA SER A 118 -3.09 -0.79 -7.90
C SER A 118 -1.70 -1.06 -8.45
N PHE A 119 -0.68 -0.48 -7.82
CA PHE A 119 0.72 -0.68 -8.19
C PHE A 119 1.17 -2.14 -7.99
N ILE A 120 0.86 -2.73 -6.83
CA ILE A 120 1.12 -4.15 -6.54
C ILE A 120 0.45 -5.06 -7.56
N ILE A 121 -0.85 -4.84 -7.87
CA ILE A 121 -1.58 -5.66 -8.84
C ILE A 121 -0.94 -5.54 -10.24
N THR A 122 -0.59 -4.32 -10.65
CA THR A 122 0.01 -4.07 -11.97
C THR A 122 1.37 -4.75 -12.10
N LEU A 123 2.24 -4.63 -11.10
CA LEU A 123 3.55 -5.28 -11.08
C LEU A 123 3.46 -6.80 -10.97
N THR A 124 2.49 -7.31 -10.23
CA THR A 124 2.26 -8.74 -10.14
C THR A 124 1.91 -9.29 -11.52
N ARG A 125 1.02 -8.60 -12.27
CA ARG A 125 0.69 -9.00 -13.65
C ARG A 125 1.91 -8.97 -14.57
N SER A 126 2.75 -7.94 -14.50
CA SER A 126 3.96 -7.89 -15.33
C SER A 126 4.95 -9.00 -14.98
N ALA A 127 5.00 -9.43 -13.72
CA ALA A 127 5.80 -10.58 -13.30
C ALA A 127 5.30 -11.91 -13.87
N PHE A 128 3.99 -12.08 -14.13
CA PHE A 128 3.42 -13.35 -14.60
C PHE A 128 3.30 -13.49 -16.12
N ILE A 129 3.40 -12.40 -16.88
CA ILE A 129 3.19 -12.39 -18.35
C ILE A 129 4.52 -12.61 -19.14
N GLN A 130 5.65 -12.71 -18.44
CA GLN A 130 6.97 -13.07 -19.00
C GLN A 130 7.38 -14.47 -18.56
#